data_AF-A0A093ZQW1-F1
#
_entry.id   AF-A0A093ZQW1-F1
#
_cell.length_a   1.000
_cell.length_b   1.000
_cell.length_c   1.000
_cell.angle_alpha   90.00
_cell.angle_beta   90.00
_cell.angle_gamma   90.00
#
_symmetry.space_group_name_H-M   'P 1'
#
loop_
_entity.id
_entity.type
_entity.pdbx_description
1 polymer ?
#
loop_
_entity_poly.entity_id
_entity_poly.type
_entity_poly.pdbx_seq_one_letter_code
_entity_poly.pdbx_strand_id
1 'polypeptide(L)'
;MADTTKYTQARQRDSLDDAPHYTQAPPSYEDQPSSSRDEDALLGGPRSSEDNVPDDFKFGGSVAEATIDIRMQFVRKVYAILTVQLLATAVLSSISFFHGGYKDWIQSNQWMMWTSMFGAIGFMLLTYWKRKSYPTNLLFLAGFTGLEAYAISVVVSFYQSRLVLQAVLITAGLFIGLTLFACQTKYDFTSWMPYLFGTLWALILFGFMAMFFPHNSTVELAYSGIAALLFSAYILVDTQLIMRHYHVEEEIAASISLYLDILNLFLAILRILNNQQNN
;
A
#
# COMPACT_ATOMS: atom_id res chain seq x y z
N MET A 1 52.91 -11.45 2.14
CA MET A 1 52.09 -11.50 0.91
C MET A 1 51.14 -10.33 0.96
N ALA A 2 51.42 -9.27 0.21
CA ALA A 2 50.54 -8.12 0.05
C ALA A 2 50.32 -7.95 -1.45
N ASP A 3 49.07 -8.13 -1.86
CA ASP A 3 48.61 -8.12 -3.24
C ASP A 3 48.33 -6.66 -3.62
N THR A 4 49.18 -6.06 -4.47
CA THR A 4 48.98 -4.71 -5.00
C THR A 4 47.92 -4.74 -6.10
N THR A 5 46.70 -4.35 -5.75
CA THR A 5 45.65 -4.06 -6.72
C THR A 5 46.05 -2.87 -7.59
N LYS A 6 46.22 -3.11 -8.89
CA LYS A 6 46.42 -2.06 -9.90
C LYS A 6 45.09 -1.29 -10.07
N TYR A 7 45.05 -0.04 -9.61
CA TYR A 7 44.02 0.90 -10.05
C TYR A 7 44.31 1.31 -11.50
N THR A 8 43.48 0.87 -12.44
CA THR A 8 43.45 1.44 -13.79
C THR A 8 42.59 2.68 -13.74
N GLN A 9 43.18 3.85 -14.00
CA GLN A 9 42.45 5.11 -14.09
C GLN A 9 41.46 5.04 -15.26
N ALA A 10 40.20 5.39 -15.03
CA ALA A 10 39.20 5.47 -16.10
C ALA A 10 39.62 6.53 -17.13
N ARG A 11 39.49 6.22 -18.43
CA ARG A 11 39.74 7.20 -19.50
C ARG A 11 38.80 8.38 -19.32
N GLN A 12 39.36 9.52 -18.91
CA GLN A 12 38.64 10.78 -18.88
C GLN A 12 38.54 11.25 -20.34
N ARG A 13 37.34 11.12 -20.92
CA ARG A 13 37.05 11.60 -22.27
C ARG A 13 36.75 13.09 -22.13
N ASP A 14 37.70 13.94 -22.51
CA ASP A 14 37.51 15.38 -22.48
C ASP A 14 36.57 15.75 -23.64
N SER A 15 35.29 15.93 -23.36
CA SER A 15 34.25 16.25 -24.36
C SER A 15 34.36 17.68 -24.91
N LEU A 16 35.45 18.40 -24.57
CA LEU A 16 35.72 19.78 -24.97
C LEU A 16 36.61 19.88 -26.22
N ASP A 17 37.31 18.81 -26.60
CA ASP A 17 38.18 18.80 -27.79
C ASP A 17 37.47 18.32 -29.07
N ASP A 18 36.29 17.70 -28.94
CA ASP A 18 35.43 17.36 -30.08
C ASP A 18 34.59 18.59 -30.45
N ALA A 19 35.22 19.60 -31.05
CA ALA A 19 34.50 20.69 -31.69
C ALA A 19 33.58 20.09 -32.77
N PRO A 20 32.24 20.15 -32.62
CA PRO A 20 31.37 19.58 -33.62
C PRO A 20 31.48 20.46 -34.85
N HIS A 21 31.94 19.90 -35.97
CA HIS A 21 31.84 20.55 -37.27
C HIS A 21 30.36 20.63 -37.65
N TYR A 22 29.67 21.65 -37.16
CA TYR A 22 28.31 21.97 -37.55
C TYR A 22 28.36 22.58 -38.95
N THR A 23 28.05 21.77 -39.97
CA THR A 23 28.09 22.21 -41.38
C THR A 23 26.94 23.16 -41.74
N GLN A 24 25.98 23.37 -40.84
CA GLN A 24 24.83 24.25 -41.04
C GLN A 24 24.49 24.97 -39.73
N ALA A 25 24.03 26.21 -39.85
CA ALA A 25 23.51 26.97 -38.71
C ALA A 25 22.27 26.26 -38.15
N PRO A 26 22.05 26.30 -36.82
CA PRO A 26 20.81 25.82 -36.25
C PRO A 26 19.62 26.55 -36.89
N PRO A 27 18.48 25.86 -37.11
CA PRO A 27 17.28 26.48 -37.67
C PRO A 27 16.90 27.73 -36.88
N SER A 28 16.48 28.79 -37.58
CA SER A 28 15.92 29.96 -36.93
C SER A 28 14.64 29.57 -36.19
N TYR A 29 14.52 30.01 -34.94
CA TYR A 29 13.26 29.98 -34.19
C TYR A 29 12.31 31.04 -34.78
N GLU A 30 11.86 30.81 -36.02
CA GLU A 30 10.68 31.50 -36.53
C GLU A 30 9.45 30.80 -35.96
N ASP A 31 8.50 31.59 -35.48
CA ASP A 31 7.20 31.15 -34.98
C ASP A 31 6.46 30.35 -36.07
N GLN A 32 6.70 29.04 -36.12
CA GLN A 32 5.83 28.13 -36.86
C GLN A 32 4.45 28.19 -36.19
N PRO A 33 3.35 28.24 -36.97
CA PRO A 33 2.03 28.19 -36.39
C PRO A 33 1.92 26.87 -35.62
N SER A 34 1.80 26.98 -34.30
CA SER A 34 1.70 25.87 -33.37
C SER A 34 0.67 24.89 -33.91
N SER A 35 1.15 23.74 -34.40
CA SER A 35 0.25 22.64 -34.67
C SER A 35 -0.28 22.17 -33.31
N SER A 36 -1.53 21.73 -33.23
CA SER A 36 -2.10 21.22 -31.97
C SER A 36 -1.30 20.06 -31.37
N ARG A 37 -0.39 19.44 -32.14
CA ARG A 37 0.57 18.44 -31.67
C ARG A 37 1.74 19.02 -30.88
N ASP A 38 2.17 20.24 -31.16
CA ASP A 38 3.32 20.86 -30.49
C ASP A 38 2.93 21.47 -29.13
N GLU A 39 1.68 21.92 -28.97
CA GLU A 39 1.14 22.32 -27.66
C GLU A 39 0.93 21.10 -26.73
N ASP A 40 0.49 19.95 -27.26
CA ASP A 40 0.38 18.69 -26.51
C ASP A 40 1.75 18.15 -26.06
N ALA A 41 2.82 18.45 -26.79
CA ALA A 41 4.19 18.09 -26.42
C ALA A 41 4.75 18.99 -25.30
N LEU A 42 4.33 20.26 -25.25
CA LEU A 42 4.69 21.20 -24.19
C LEU A 42 3.89 20.99 -22.90
N LEU A 43 2.66 20.49 -23.00
CA LEU A 43 1.78 20.20 -21.87
C LEU A 43 1.70 18.71 -21.47
N GLY A 44 2.41 17.83 -22.20
CA GLY A 44 2.73 16.46 -21.80
C GLY A 44 1.52 15.52 -21.71
N GLY A 45 1.05 15.02 -22.86
CA GLY A 45 0.13 13.87 -22.90
C GLY A 45 0.73 12.59 -22.28
N PRO A 46 -0.08 11.56 -21.96
CA PRO A 46 0.40 10.29 -21.43
C PRO A 46 1.45 9.64 -22.36
N ARG A 47 2.61 9.26 -21.82
CA ARG A 47 3.72 8.67 -22.60
C ARG A 47 3.34 7.29 -23.17
N SER A 48 3.71 7.02 -24.42
CA SER A 48 3.51 5.73 -25.08
C SER A 48 4.75 4.83 -24.97
N SER A 49 4.57 3.51 -24.96
CA SER A 49 5.69 2.57 -25.02
C SER A 49 6.43 2.58 -26.36
N GLU A 50 5.77 3.09 -27.41
CA GLU A 50 6.32 3.27 -28.76
C GLU A 50 7.10 4.59 -28.92
N ASP A 51 7.10 5.45 -27.91
CA ASP A 51 7.86 6.71 -27.95
C ASP A 51 9.37 6.41 -28.03
N ASN A 52 10.05 7.04 -28.99
CA ASN A 52 11.49 6.88 -29.24
C ASN A 52 12.33 7.68 -28.23
N VAL A 53 12.07 7.44 -26.94
CA VAL A 53 12.69 8.13 -25.81
C VAL A 53 13.41 7.08 -24.95
N PRO A 54 14.62 7.37 -24.42
CA PRO A 54 15.33 6.42 -23.56
C PRO A 54 14.48 5.92 -22.39
N ASP A 55 14.70 4.68 -21.94
CA ASP A 55 13.87 4.00 -20.94
C ASP A 55 13.75 4.79 -19.62
N ASP A 56 14.78 5.55 -19.23
CA ASP A 56 14.77 6.41 -18.04
C ASP A 56 13.66 7.47 -18.08
N PHE A 57 13.24 7.90 -19.28
CA PHE A 57 12.15 8.85 -19.47
C PHE A 57 10.79 8.16 -19.67
N LYS A 58 10.71 6.84 -19.61
CA LYS A 58 9.40 6.14 -19.61
C LYS A 58 8.78 6.08 -18.21
N PHE A 59 9.58 6.34 -17.19
CA PHE A 59 9.13 6.58 -15.83
C PHE A 59 8.73 8.04 -15.68
N GLY A 60 7.42 8.30 -15.47
CA GLY A 60 6.93 9.61 -15.07
C GLY A 60 7.14 9.85 -13.58
N GLY A 61 6.93 11.08 -13.10
CA GLY A 61 6.99 11.39 -11.67
C GLY A 61 5.92 10.67 -10.85
N SER A 62 4.87 10.17 -11.51
CA SER A 62 3.78 9.38 -10.94
C SER A 62 3.41 8.20 -11.85
N VAL A 63 2.66 7.23 -11.30
CA VAL A 63 2.12 6.09 -12.06
C VAL A 63 1.22 6.58 -13.20
N ALA A 64 0.45 7.67 -13.05
CA ALA A 64 -0.38 8.17 -14.13
C ALA A 64 0.41 8.60 -15.39
N GLU A 65 1.61 9.11 -15.20
CA GLU A 65 2.50 9.62 -16.26
C GLU A 65 3.34 8.52 -16.93
N ALA A 66 3.44 7.35 -16.30
CA ALA A 66 4.18 6.21 -16.85
C ALA A 66 3.42 5.54 -18.00
N THR A 67 4.16 4.82 -18.86
CA THR A 67 3.56 4.04 -19.95
C THR A 67 2.62 2.95 -19.41
N ILE A 68 1.63 2.54 -20.21
CA ILE A 68 0.60 1.57 -19.78
C ILE A 68 1.22 0.27 -19.27
N ASP A 69 2.27 -0.23 -19.93
CA ASP A 69 2.96 -1.45 -19.53
C ASP A 69 3.57 -1.32 -18.13
N ILE A 70 4.22 -0.19 -17.83
CA ILE A 70 4.83 0.09 -16.52
C ILE A 70 3.73 0.21 -15.45
N ARG A 71 2.62 0.88 -15.76
CA ARG A 71 1.47 1.02 -14.86
C ARG A 71 0.88 -0.32 -14.47
N MET A 72 0.65 -1.18 -15.45
CA MET A 72 0.09 -2.52 -15.22
C MET A 72 1.06 -3.41 -14.44
N GLN A 73 2.38 -3.26 -14.65
CA GLN A 73 3.38 -3.95 -13.84
C GLN A 73 3.37 -3.48 -12.38
N PHE A 74 3.31 -2.18 -12.14
CA PHE A 74 3.20 -1.61 -10.79
C PHE A 74 1.97 -2.14 -10.05
N VAL A 75 0.78 -2.00 -10.66
CA VAL A 75 -0.48 -2.49 -10.07
C VAL A 75 -0.40 -3.99 -9.79
N ARG A 76 0.11 -4.79 -10.73
CA ARG A 76 0.29 -6.23 -10.52
C ARG A 76 1.18 -6.54 -9.33
N LYS A 77 2.30 -5.83 -9.16
CA LYS A 77 3.20 -6.01 -8.01
C LYS A 77 2.51 -5.67 -6.69
N VAL A 78 1.81 -4.53 -6.61
CA VAL A 78 1.08 -4.11 -5.41
C VAL A 78 0.08 -5.18 -4.98
N TYR A 79 -0.79 -5.62 -5.89
CA TYR A 79 -1.80 -6.63 -5.58
C TYR A 79 -1.21 -8.03 -5.36
N ALA A 80 -0.07 -8.38 -5.98
CA ALA A 80 0.62 -9.63 -5.69
C ALA A 80 1.18 -9.66 -4.27
N ILE A 81 1.86 -8.58 -3.84
CA ILE A 81 2.34 -8.42 -2.47
C ILE A 81 1.16 -8.50 -1.50
N LEU A 82 0.12 -7.72 -1.73
CA LEU A 82 -1.10 -7.72 -0.92
C LEU A 82 -1.71 -9.13 -0.77
N THR A 83 -1.82 -9.87 -1.88
CA THR A 83 -2.36 -11.23 -1.87
C THR A 83 -1.54 -12.15 -0.98
N VAL A 84 -0.20 -12.07 -1.06
CA VAL A 84 0.69 -12.84 -0.18
C VAL A 84 0.50 -12.45 1.28
N GLN A 85 0.35 -11.16 1.59
CA GLN A 85 0.12 -10.69 2.96
C GLN A 85 -1.20 -11.22 3.54
N LEU A 86 -2.29 -11.15 2.76
CA LEU A 86 -3.60 -11.66 3.16
C LEU A 86 -3.59 -13.19 3.32
N LEU A 87 -2.93 -13.92 2.41
CA LEU A 87 -2.79 -15.37 2.54
C LEU A 87 -1.97 -15.77 3.77
N ALA A 88 -0.85 -15.09 4.04
CA ALA A 88 -0.06 -15.31 5.24
C ALA A 88 -0.89 -15.08 6.52
N THR A 89 -1.69 -14.01 6.53
CA THR A 89 -2.60 -13.68 7.63
C THR A 89 -3.68 -14.74 7.82
N ALA A 90 -4.30 -15.20 6.73
CA ALA A 90 -5.32 -16.23 6.76
C ALA A 90 -4.76 -17.58 7.26
N VAL A 91 -3.59 -17.99 6.76
CA VAL A 91 -2.91 -19.21 7.21
C VAL A 91 -2.60 -19.13 8.69
N LEU A 92 -1.95 -18.07 9.16
CA LEU A 92 -1.59 -17.95 10.57
C LEU A 92 -2.81 -17.83 11.49
N SER A 93 -3.87 -17.18 11.04
CA SER A 93 -5.15 -17.13 11.76
C SER A 93 -5.82 -18.50 11.81
N SER A 94 -5.75 -19.30 10.74
CA SER A 94 -6.36 -20.64 10.70
C SER A 94 -5.72 -21.62 11.68
N ILE A 95 -4.42 -21.48 11.97
CA ILE A 95 -3.71 -22.31 12.96
C ILE A 95 -4.35 -22.16 14.36
N SER A 96 -4.86 -20.97 14.69
CA SER A 96 -5.58 -20.71 15.95
C SER A 96 -6.89 -21.50 16.09
N PHE A 97 -7.47 -21.95 14.99
CA PHE A 97 -8.71 -22.75 14.99
C PHE A 97 -8.44 -24.24 15.04
N PHE A 98 -7.42 -24.70 14.30
CA PHE A 98 -7.16 -26.13 14.16
C PHE A 98 -6.27 -26.69 15.28
N HIS A 99 -5.47 -25.85 15.93
CA HIS A 99 -4.49 -26.30 16.92
C HIS A 99 -4.75 -25.70 18.30
N GLY A 100 -5.46 -26.44 19.15
CA GLY A 100 -5.83 -26.01 20.51
C GLY A 100 -4.63 -25.54 21.34
N GLY A 101 -3.50 -26.25 21.29
CA GLY A 101 -2.30 -25.85 22.04
C GLY A 101 -1.70 -24.50 21.57
N TYR A 102 -1.84 -24.15 20.29
CA TYR A 102 -1.41 -22.83 19.81
C TYR A 102 -2.38 -21.75 20.28
N LYS A 103 -3.69 -22.01 20.22
CA LYS A 103 -4.73 -21.13 20.75
C LYS A 103 -4.52 -20.82 22.23
N ASP A 104 -4.32 -21.84 23.05
CA ASP A 104 -4.10 -21.67 24.49
C ASP A 104 -2.81 -20.89 24.77
N TRP A 105 -1.77 -21.10 23.97
CA TRP A 105 -0.51 -20.37 24.11
C TRP A 105 -0.65 -18.88 23.76
N ILE A 106 -1.27 -18.52 22.64
CA ILE A 106 -1.47 -17.11 22.27
C ILE A 106 -2.41 -16.38 23.23
N GLN A 107 -3.40 -17.07 23.79
CA GLN A 107 -4.33 -16.49 24.77
C GLN A 107 -3.72 -16.35 26.17
N SER A 108 -2.78 -17.20 26.56
CA SER A 108 -2.06 -17.07 27.84
C SER A 108 -0.92 -16.05 27.78
N ASN A 109 -0.28 -15.86 26.63
CA ASN A 109 0.90 -14.99 26.47
C ASN A 109 0.53 -13.61 25.91
N GLN A 110 -0.32 -12.86 26.61
CA GLN A 110 -0.81 -11.54 26.19
C GLN A 110 0.31 -10.51 25.92
N TRP A 111 1.49 -10.65 26.54
CA TRP A 111 2.63 -9.76 26.29
C TRP A 111 3.15 -9.84 24.84
N MET A 112 2.95 -10.99 24.19
CA MET A 112 3.37 -11.20 22.79
C MET A 112 2.51 -10.37 21.84
N MET A 113 1.25 -10.10 22.21
CA MET A 113 0.39 -9.18 21.46
C MET A 113 1.01 -7.78 21.39
N TRP A 114 1.39 -7.22 22.54
CA TRP A 114 2.05 -5.91 22.57
C TRP A 114 3.37 -5.91 21.81
N THR A 115 4.14 -7.00 21.92
CA THR A 115 5.40 -7.17 21.18
C THR A 115 5.15 -7.16 19.67
N SER A 116 4.10 -7.82 19.19
CA SER A 116 3.79 -7.83 17.76
C SER A 116 3.27 -6.49 17.27
N MET A 117 2.46 -5.77 18.06
CA MET A 117 1.97 -4.43 17.69
C MET A 117 3.11 -3.41 17.57
N PHE A 118 3.95 -3.30 18.60
CA PHE A 118 5.10 -2.37 18.56
C PHE A 118 6.14 -2.82 17.53
N GLY A 119 6.34 -4.13 17.39
CA GLY A 119 7.19 -4.69 16.36
C GLY A 119 6.69 -4.38 14.96
N ALA A 120 5.39 -4.50 14.67
CA ALA A 120 4.81 -4.16 13.38
C ALA A 120 5.06 -2.69 13.03
N ILE A 121 4.84 -1.76 13.97
CA ILE A 121 5.17 -0.34 13.78
C ILE A 121 6.67 -0.17 13.50
N GLY A 122 7.54 -0.84 14.26
CA GLY A 122 9.00 -0.80 14.05
C GLY A 122 9.40 -1.31 12.66
N PHE A 123 8.88 -2.45 12.23
CA PHE A 123 9.14 -3.01 10.90
C PHE A 123 8.54 -2.17 9.77
N MET A 124 7.41 -1.52 9.99
CA MET A 124 6.84 -0.54 9.05
C MET A 124 7.79 0.66 8.88
N LEU A 125 8.30 1.23 9.97
CA LEU A 125 9.29 2.33 9.93
C LEU A 125 10.61 1.89 9.26
N LEU A 126 11.08 0.67 9.54
CA LEU A 126 12.28 0.11 8.89
C LEU A 126 12.06 -0.09 7.38
N THR A 127 10.87 -0.55 6.99
CA THR A 127 10.49 -0.70 5.58
C THR A 127 10.48 0.65 4.89
N TYR A 128 9.94 1.69 5.53
CA TYR A 128 9.98 3.06 5.01
C TYR A 128 11.41 3.61 4.91
N TRP A 129 12.24 3.43 5.94
CA TRP A 129 13.63 3.88 5.93
C TRP A 129 14.46 3.20 4.83
N LYS A 130 14.24 1.91 4.61
CA LYS A 130 14.96 1.10 3.61
C LYS A 130 14.16 0.86 2.34
N ARG A 131 13.16 1.71 2.04
CA ARG A 131 12.25 1.53 0.89
C ARG A 131 12.94 1.31 -0.46
N LYS A 132 14.10 1.98 -0.69
CA LYS A 132 14.90 1.87 -1.94
C LYS A 132 15.95 0.75 -1.92
N SER A 133 16.09 0.00 -0.81
CA SER A 133 17.14 -1.00 -0.62
C SER A 133 16.59 -2.40 -0.85
N TYR A 134 16.64 -2.88 -2.09
CA TYR A 134 16.29 -4.25 -2.43
C TYR A 134 17.45 -5.23 -2.14
N PRO A 135 17.22 -6.43 -1.57
CA PRO A 135 15.95 -7.02 -1.14
C PRO A 135 15.60 -6.75 0.34
N THR A 136 16.35 -5.89 1.03
CA THR A 136 16.16 -5.62 2.48
C THR A 136 14.76 -5.08 2.80
N ASN A 137 14.19 -4.25 1.92
CA ASN A 137 12.82 -3.77 2.03
C ASN A 137 11.77 -4.90 2.10
N LEU A 138 11.94 -5.98 1.33
CA LEU A 138 11.07 -7.15 1.35
C LEU A 138 11.22 -7.95 2.64
N LEU A 139 12.43 -8.03 3.21
CA LEU A 139 12.64 -8.69 4.50
C LEU A 139 11.90 -7.94 5.62
N PHE A 140 11.98 -6.61 5.63
CA PHE A 140 11.25 -5.83 6.61
C PHE A 140 9.74 -5.87 6.41
N LEU A 141 9.27 -5.87 5.15
CA LEU A 141 7.87 -6.07 4.82
C LEU A 141 7.35 -7.44 5.31
N ALA A 142 8.14 -8.50 5.14
CA ALA A 142 7.79 -9.82 5.63
C ALA A 142 7.71 -9.86 7.17
N GLY A 143 8.64 -9.18 7.86
CA GLY A 143 8.59 -8.99 9.31
C GLY A 143 7.34 -8.25 9.76
N PHE A 144 7.02 -7.12 9.11
CA PHE A 144 5.78 -6.37 9.35
C PHE A 144 4.55 -7.27 9.17
N THR A 145 4.46 -7.95 8.03
CA THR A 145 3.34 -8.84 7.68
C THR A 145 3.20 -9.99 8.68
N GLY A 146 4.30 -10.60 9.11
CA GLY A 146 4.27 -11.69 10.09
C GLY A 146 3.77 -11.25 11.47
N LEU A 147 4.18 -10.06 11.91
CA LEU A 147 3.75 -9.50 13.20
C LEU A 147 2.28 -9.04 13.18
N GLU A 148 1.83 -8.45 12.07
CA GLU A 148 0.40 -8.15 11.86
C GLU A 148 -0.44 -9.42 11.74
N ALA A 149 0.01 -10.40 10.95
CA ALA A 149 -0.67 -11.69 10.83
C ALA A 149 -0.81 -12.38 12.20
N TYR A 150 0.23 -12.29 13.05
CA TYR A 150 0.18 -12.78 14.42
C TYR A 150 -0.86 -12.02 15.23
N ALA A 151 -0.87 -10.69 15.15
CA ALA A 151 -1.84 -9.85 15.83
C ALA A 151 -3.29 -10.23 15.50
N ILE A 152 -3.58 -10.37 14.20
CA ILE A 152 -4.89 -10.81 13.72
C ILE A 152 -5.21 -12.23 14.22
N SER A 153 -4.25 -13.15 14.21
CA SER A 153 -4.41 -14.52 14.75
C SER A 153 -4.81 -14.51 16.23
N VAL A 154 -4.18 -13.66 17.05
CA VAL A 154 -4.56 -13.49 18.48
C VAL A 154 -5.98 -12.97 18.60
N VAL A 155 -6.32 -11.87 17.93
CA VAL A 155 -7.66 -11.26 18.01
C VAL A 155 -8.73 -12.27 17.61
N VAL A 156 -8.57 -12.90 16.46
CA VAL A 156 -9.50 -13.86 15.88
C VAL A 156 -9.69 -15.10 16.76
N SER A 157 -8.69 -15.48 17.56
CA SER A 157 -8.80 -16.62 18.49
C SER A 157 -9.89 -16.46 19.56
N PHE A 158 -10.28 -15.21 19.87
CA PHE A 158 -11.34 -14.87 20.82
C PHE A 158 -12.74 -14.87 20.20
N TYR A 159 -12.84 -15.01 18.88
CA TYR A 159 -14.12 -15.06 18.16
C TYR A 159 -14.48 -16.48 17.75
N GLN A 160 -15.78 -16.71 17.52
CA GLN A 160 -16.25 -17.98 16.97
C GLN A 160 -15.81 -18.10 15.50
N SER A 161 -15.28 -19.26 15.10
CA SER A 161 -14.76 -19.49 13.75
C SER A 161 -15.80 -19.20 12.65
N ARG A 162 -17.09 -19.44 12.94
CA ARG A 162 -18.19 -19.11 12.02
C ARG A 162 -18.28 -17.62 11.72
N LEU A 163 -18.20 -16.75 12.74
CA LEU A 163 -18.23 -15.31 12.56
C LEU A 163 -17.01 -14.82 11.79
N VAL A 164 -15.85 -15.40 12.07
CA VAL A 164 -14.60 -15.05 11.39
C VAL A 164 -14.71 -15.35 9.90
N LEU A 165 -15.18 -16.53 9.52
CA LEU A 165 -15.38 -16.88 8.11
C LEU A 165 -16.40 -15.95 7.42
N GLN A 166 -17.49 -15.59 8.09
CA GLN A 166 -18.46 -14.62 7.57
C GLN A 166 -17.81 -13.25 7.35
N ALA A 167 -17.04 -12.75 8.32
CA ALA A 167 -16.34 -11.47 8.21
C ALA A 167 -15.34 -11.46 7.05
N VAL A 168 -14.59 -12.55 6.85
CA VAL A 168 -13.67 -12.69 5.70
C VAL A 168 -14.43 -12.59 4.37
N LEU A 169 -15.55 -13.31 4.22
CA LEU A 169 -16.33 -13.29 2.97
C LEU A 169 -16.93 -11.91 2.68
N ILE A 170 -17.49 -11.25 3.69
CA ILE A 170 -18.05 -9.90 3.56
C ILE A 170 -16.95 -8.90 3.20
N THR A 171 -15.80 -8.96 3.89
CA THR A 171 -14.68 -8.05 3.64
C THR A 171 -14.11 -8.25 2.24
N ALA A 172 -13.96 -9.49 1.78
CA ALA A 172 -13.52 -9.80 0.42
C ALA A 172 -14.50 -9.23 -0.63
N GLY A 173 -15.81 -9.40 -0.42
CA GLY A 173 -16.85 -8.84 -1.29
C GLY A 173 -16.80 -7.31 -1.35
N LEU A 174 -16.69 -6.65 -0.19
CA LEU A 174 -16.55 -5.19 -0.11
C LEU A 174 -15.27 -4.71 -0.79
N PHE A 175 -14.13 -5.32 -0.48
CA PHE A 175 -12.85 -4.94 -1.06
C PHE A 175 -12.85 -5.05 -2.59
N ILE A 176 -13.33 -6.18 -3.13
CA ILE A 176 -13.42 -6.39 -4.59
C ILE A 176 -14.38 -5.38 -5.22
N GLY A 177 -15.57 -5.19 -4.63
CA GLY A 177 -16.58 -4.26 -5.14
C GLY A 177 -16.10 -2.81 -5.14
N LEU A 178 -15.52 -2.36 -4.02
CA LEU A 178 -14.98 -1.01 -3.87
C LEU A 178 -13.79 -0.77 -4.79
N THR A 179 -12.88 -1.75 -4.91
CA THR A 179 -11.74 -1.68 -5.83
C THR A 179 -12.21 -1.51 -7.27
N LEU A 180 -13.14 -2.36 -7.72
CA LEU A 180 -13.71 -2.27 -9.08
C LEU A 180 -14.40 -0.92 -9.32
N PHE A 181 -15.16 -0.45 -8.33
CA PHE A 181 -15.82 0.86 -8.41
C PHE A 181 -14.80 2.01 -8.49
N ALA A 182 -13.76 2.00 -7.66
CA ALA A 182 -12.68 2.99 -7.67
C ALA A 182 -11.93 3.02 -9.01
N CYS A 183 -11.74 1.87 -9.66
CA CYS A 183 -11.13 1.76 -10.97
C CYS A 183 -11.98 2.33 -12.10
N GLN A 184 -13.31 2.23 -12.00
CA GLN A 184 -14.23 2.63 -13.07
C GLN A 184 -14.74 4.07 -12.93
N THR A 185 -14.82 4.57 -11.70
CA THR A 185 -15.40 5.87 -11.42
C THR A 185 -14.53 7.03 -11.92
N LYS A 186 -15.20 8.07 -12.41
CA LYS A 186 -14.56 9.35 -12.77
C LYS A 186 -14.46 10.30 -11.58
N TYR A 187 -15.16 10.02 -10.49
CA TYR A 187 -15.09 10.82 -9.28
C TYR A 187 -13.72 10.67 -8.64
N ASP A 188 -13.12 11.78 -8.21
CA ASP A 188 -11.81 11.81 -7.56
C ASP A 188 -11.96 11.73 -6.04
N PHE A 189 -11.90 10.51 -5.51
CA PHE A 189 -11.92 10.24 -4.07
C PHE A 189 -10.63 10.69 -3.39
N THR A 190 -9.53 10.91 -4.10
CA THR A 190 -8.24 11.35 -3.53
C THR A 190 -8.37 12.62 -2.69
N SER A 191 -9.30 13.50 -3.08
CA SER A 191 -9.67 14.72 -2.36
C SER A 191 -10.23 14.48 -0.94
N TRP A 192 -10.63 13.25 -0.61
CA TRP A 192 -11.18 12.89 0.70
C TRP A 192 -10.11 12.67 1.77
N MET A 193 -8.83 12.54 1.39
CA MET A 193 -7.73 12.22 2.31
C MET A 193 -7.70 13.04 3.62
N PRO A 194 -7.82 14.38 3.60
CA PRO A 194 -7.77 15.16 4.84
C PRO A 194 -8.90 14.81 5.81
N TYR A 195 -10.09 14.52 5.29
CA TYR A 195 -11.26 14.13 6.10
C TYR A 195 -11.09 12.72 6.66
N LEU A 196 -10.59 11.78 5.85
CA LEU A 196 -10.31 10.42 6.30
C LEU A 196 -9.21 10.41 7.38
N PHE A 197 -8.17 11.23 7.21
CA PHE A 197 -7.10 11.38 8.20
C PHE A 197 -7.62 11.91 9.53
N GLY A 198 -8.42 12.98 9.51
CA GLY A 198 -9.06 13.53 10.72
C GLY A 198 -9.99 12.52 11.40
N THR A 199 -10.78 11.79 10.62
CA THR A 199 -11.71 10.77 11.15
C THR A 199 -10.95 9.58 11.75
N LEU A 200 -9.84 9.17 11.13
CA LEU A 200 -8.96 8.11 11.67
C LEU A 200 -8.42 8.52 13.04
N TRP A 201 -7.92 9.75 13.19
CA TRP A 201 -7.47 10.24 14.50
C TRP A 201 -8.59 10.30 15.53
N ALA A 202 -9.78 10.75 15.14
CA ALA A 202 -10.94 10.75 16.04
C ALA A 202 -11.28 9.33 16.50
N LEU A 203 -11.22 8.35 15.60
CA LEU A 203 -11.47 6.94 15.90
C LEU A 203 -10.40 6.36 16.84
N ILE A 204 -9.12 6.67 16.61
CA ILE A 204 -8.00 6.25 17.48
C ILE A 204 -8.17 6.85 18.89
N LEU A 205 -8.43 8.16 19.00
CA LEU A 205 -8.62 8.83 20.28
C LEU A 205 -9.85 8.31 21.03
N PHE A 206 -10.95 8.06 20.32
CA PHE A 206 -12.13 7.45 20.91
C PHE A 206 -11.85 6.01 21.36
N GLY A 207 -11.17 5.21 20.55
CA GLY A 207 -10.80 3.83 20.91
C GLY A 207 -9.88 3.79 22.14
N PHE A 208 -8.93 4.73 22.24
CA PHE A 208 -8.08 4.90 23.41
C PHE A 208 -8.89 5.30 24.65
N MET A 209 -9.80 6.26 24.52
CA MET A 209 -10.72 6.64 25.60
C MET A 209 -11.57 5.44 26.04
N ALA A 210 -12.16 4.70 25.10
CA ALA A 210 -13.02 3.55 25.37
C ALA A 210 -12.31 2.42 26.15
N MET A 211 -10.97 2.37 26.17
CA MET A 211 -10.22 1.44 27.02
C MET A 211 -10.40 1.72 28.52
N PHE A 212 -10.64 2.98 28.92
CA PHE A 212 -10.74 3.39 30.31
C PHE A 212 -12.19 3.53 30.81
N PHE A 213 -13.16 3.59 29.90
CA PHE A 213 -14.56 3.83 30.24
C PHE A 213 -15.44 2.65 29.79
N PRO A 214 -16.38 2.19 30.65
CA PRO A 214 -17.33 1.18 30.24
C PRO A 214 -18.26 1.73 29.15
N HIS A 215 -18.48 0.95 28.10
CA HIS A 215 -19.39 1.28 27.01
C HIS A 215 -20.42 0.17 26.79
N ASN A 216 -21.58 0.52 26.23
CA ASN A 216 -22.62 -0.47 25.92
C ASN A 216 -22.44 -1.07 24.52
N SER A 217 -23.25 -2.09 24.24
CA SER A 217 -23.30 -2.78 22.95
C SER A 217 -23.61 -1.82 21.78
N THR A 218 -24.47 -0.82 21.97
CA THR A 218 -24.81 0.17 20.95
C THR A 218 -23.61 1.04 20.56
N VAL A 219 -22.80 1.46 21.51
CA VAL A 219 -21.57 2.25 21.25
C VAL A 219 -20.55 1.42 20.49
N GLU A 220 -20.38 0.13 20.84
CA GLU A 220 -19.49 -0.78 20.12
C GLU A 220 -19.94 -0.99 18.67
N LEU A 221 -21.25 -1.17 18.44
CA LEU A 221 -21.83 -1.28 17.11
C LEU A 221 -21.64 0.01 16.30
N ALA A 222 -21.89 1.18 16.90
CA ALA A 222 -21.69 2.46 16.23
C ALA A 222 -20.21 2.69 15.88
N TYR A 223 -19.29 2.40 16.80
CA TYR A 223 -17.85 2.53 16.60
C TYR A 223 -17.38 1.65 15.44
N SER A 224 -17.78 0.38 15.44
CA SER A 224 -17.41 -0.57 14.38
C SER A 224 -18.09 -0.25 13.05
N GLY A 225 -19.31 0.26 13.04
CA GLY A 225 -19.97 0.77 11.84
C GLY A 225 -19.24 1.96 11.21
N ILE A 226 -18.84 2.95 12.03
CA ILE A 226 -18.04 4.09 11.57
C ILE A 226 -16.67 3.62 11.06
N ALA A 227 -16.01 2.70 11.77
CA ALA A 227 -14.75 2.11 11.33
C ALA A 227 -14.91 1.43 9.96
N ALA A 228 -15.94 0.62 9.77
CA ALA A 228 -16.19 -0.09 8.51
C ALA A 228 -16.39 0.89 7.34
N LEU A 229 -17.15 1.97 7.55
CA LEU A 229 -17.32 3.02 6.53
C LEU A 229 -16.01 3.76 6.24
N LEU A 230 -15.24 4.09 7.29
CA LEU A 230 -13.97 4.79 7.16
C LEU A 230 -12.98 3.98 6.33
N PHE A 231 -12.75 2.70 6.68
CA PHE A 231 -11.80 1.86 5.96
C PHE A 231 -12.32 1.46 4.57
N SER A 232 -13.64 1.40 4.36
CA SER A 232 -14.21 1.29 3.01
C SER A 232 -13.89 2.52 2.16
N ALA A 233 -13.95 3.73 2.74
CA ALA A 233 -13.57 4.95 2.05
C ALA A 233 -12.06 5.04 1.79
N TYR A 234 -11.22 4.59 2.74
CA TYR A 234 -9.79 4.47 2.50
C TYR A 234 -9.48 3.51 1.35
N ILE A 235 -10.12 2.34 1.25
CA ILE A 235 -9.95 1.44 0.10
C ILE A 235 -10.22 2.16 -1.24
N LEU A 236 -11.25 3.01 -1.31
CA LEU A 236 -11.54 3.78 -2.52
C LEU A 236 -10.40 4.77 -2.85
N VAL A 237 -9.94 5.51 -1.85
CA VAL A 237 -8.86 6.50 -1.98
C VAL A 237 -7.54 5.83 -2.34
N ASP A 238 -7.14 4.81 -1.60
CA ASP A 238 -5.88 4.11 -1.76
C ASP A 238 -5.83 3.37 -3.10
N THR A 239 -6.94 2.80 -3.54
CA THR A 239 -7.05 2.22 -4.89
C THR A 239 -6.82 3.29 -5.96
N GLN A 240 -7.38 4.49 -5.83
CA GLN A 240 -7.14 5.59 -6.76
C GLN A 240 -5.70 6.13 -6.70
N LEU A 241 -5.11 6.18 -5.51
CA LEU A 241 -3.70 6.52 -5.34
C LEU A 241 -2.79 5.53 -6.06
N ILE A 242 -3.04 4.23 -5.92
CA ILE A 242 -2.30 3.15 -6.61
C ILE A 242 -2.38 3.34 -8.12
N MET A 243 -3.53 3.73 -8.66
CA MET A 243 -3.70 3.87 -10.10
C MET A 243 -3.09 5.14 -10.71
N ARG A 244 -2.88 6.19 -9.90
CA ARG A 244 -2.59 7.54 -10.44
C ARG A 244 -1.39 8.23 -9.78
N HIS A 245 -1.24 8.15 -8.47
CA HIS A 245 -0.43 9.10 -7.72
C HIS A 245 0.88 8.54 -7.14
N TYR A 246 0.94 7.25 -6.81
CA TYR A 246 2.18 6.64 -6.32
C TYR A 246 3.30 6.75 -7.37
N HIS A 247 4.55 6.71 -6.91
CA HIS A 247 5.68 6.46 -7.81
C HIS A 247 5.79 4.96 -8.12
N VAL A 248 6.31 4.60 -9.30
CA VAL A 248 6.42 3.20 -9.78
C VAL A 248 7.29 2.31 -8.86
N GLU A 249 8.11 2.91 -8.01
CA GLU A 249 8.99 2.24 -7.03
C GLU A 249 8.40 2.18 -5.60
N GLU A 250 7.16 2.65 -5.41
CA GLU A 250 6.51 2.71 -4.11
C GLU A 250 5.52 1.55 -3.91
N GLU A 251 5.71 0.41 -4.58
CA GLU A 251 4.77 -0.71 -4.53
C GLU A 251 4.60 -1.31 -3.12
N ILE A 252 5.66 -1.23 -2.31
CA ILE A 252 5.66 -1.70 -0.92
C ILE A 252 4.82 -0.78 -0.02
N ALA A 253 4.96 0.53 -0.17
CA ALA A 253 4.19 1.48 0.63
C ALA A 253 2.69 1.36 0.30
N ALA A 254 2.38 1.29 -1.00
CA ALA A 254 1.01 1.16 -1.47
C ALA A 254 0.34 -0.15 -1.03
N SER A 255 1.09 -1.27 -1.02
CA SER A 255 0.57 -2.55 -0.50
C SER A 255 0.37 -2.54 1.01
N ILE A 256 1.25 -1.90 1.79
CA ILE A 256 1.06 -1.75 3.25
C ILE A 256 -0.22 -0.98 3.58
N SER A 257 -0.46 0.17 2.94
CA SER A 257 -1.66 0.97 3.22
C SER A 257 -2.94 0.19 2.90
N LEU A 258 -3.02 -0.39 1.70
CA LEU A 258 -4.18 -1.18 1.29
C LEU A 258 -4.38 -2.45 2.14
N TYR A 259 -3.29 -3.07 2.61
CA TYR A 259 -3.35 -4.19 3.56
C TYR A 259 -3.96 -3.78 4.89
N LEU A 260 -3.52 -2.65 5.45
CA LEU A 260 -4.06 -2.12 6.71
C LEU A 260 -5.54 -1.75 6.57
N ASP A 261 -5.95 -1.18 5.44
CA ASP A 261 -7.37 -0.88 5.21
C ASP A 261 -8.24 -2.13 5.22
N ILE A 262 -7.79 -3.20 4.54
CA ILE A 262 -8.52 -4.47 4.49
C ILE A 262 -8.57 -5.12 5.87
N LEU A 263 -7.45 -5.13 6.62
CA LEU A 263 -7.44 -5.71 7.96
C LEU A 263 -8.34 -4.95 8.92
N ASN A 264 -8.31 -3.63 8.90
CA ASN A 264 -9.14 -2.83 9.78
C ASN A 264 -10.63 -2.91 9.40
N LEU A 265 -10.95 -2.96 8.10
CA LEU A 265 -12.31 -3.25 7.64
C LEU A 265 -12.76 -4.64 8.13
N PHE A 266 -11.91 -5.66 7.99
CA PHE A 266 -12.18 -7.01 8.48
C PHE A 266 -12.48 -7.02 9.99
N LEU A 267 -11.64 -6.37 10.81
CA LEU A 267 -11.83 -6.28 12.25
C LEU A 267 -13.13 -5.52 12.61
N ALA A 268 -13.46 -4.47 11.87
CA ALA A 268 -14.70 -3.72 12.04
C ALA A 268 -15.92 -4.60 11.76
N ILE A 269 -15.95 -5.29 10.61
CA ILE A 269 -17.02 -6.23 10.25
C ILE A 269 -17.13 -7.37 11.27
N LEU A 270 -16.00 -7.95 11.69
CA LEU A 270 -15.97 -9.01 12.70
C LEU A 270 -16.60 -8.56 14.02
N ARG A 271 -16.31 -7.32 14.44
CA ARG A 271 -16.90 -6.73 15.65
C ARG A 271 -18.40 -6.50 15.52
N ILE A 272 -18.87 -6.02 14.36
CA ILE A 272 -20.31 -5.87 14.07
C ILE A 272 -21.03 -7.22 14.18
N LEU A 273 -20.50 -8.26 13.53
CA LEU A 273 -21.11 -9.59 13.55
C LEU A 273 -21.15 -10.20 14.97
N ASN A 274 -20.07 -10.02 15.74
CA ASN A 274 -20.02 -10.47 17.13
C ASN A 274 -21.02 -9.74 18.01
N ASN A 275 -21.15 -8.41 17.85
CA ASN A 275 -22.11 -7.62 18.60
C ASN A 275 -23.56 -8.06 18.31
N GLN A 276 -23.88 -8.37 17.05
CA GLN A 276 -25.19 -8.90 16.64
C GLN A 276 -25.50 -10.29 17.19
N GLN A 277 -24.48 -11.14 17.38
CA GLN A 277 -24.69 -12.47 17.98
C GLN A 277 -24.95 -12.42 19.49
N ASN A 278 -24.41 -11.40 20.17
CA ASN A 278 -24.46 -11.28 21.63
C ASN A 278 -25.66 -10.45 22.15
N ASN A 279 -26.43 -9.80 21.26
CA ASN A 279 -27.69 -9.12 21.56
C ASN A 279 -28.89 -10.03 21.26
#